data_AF-A0A6M5FBK2-F1
#
_entry.id   AF-A0A6M5FBK2-F1
#
_cell.length_a   1.000
_cell.length_b   1.000
_cell.length_c   1.000
_cell.angle_alpha   90.00
_cell.angle_beta   90.00
_cell.angle_gamma   90.00
#
_symmetry.space_group_name_H-M   'P 1'
#
loop_
_entity.id
_entity.type
_entity.pdbx_description
1 polymer ?
#
loop_
_entity_poly.entity_id
_entity_poly.type
_entity_poly.pdbx_seq_one_letter_code
_entity_poly.pdbx_strand_id
1 'polypeptide(L)'
;MMRFVAGVLGSPDSLGIPTNSASADALGNILNTVYFFAGAIAILMLVLAGINYANSGGDTNKLTKAKNTILGTVIGIIIILSAFLITNFVISGMKGSAI
;
A
#
# COMPACT_ATOMS: atom_id res chain seq x y z
N MET A 1 -20.52 17.53 34.75
CA MET A 1 -20.73 16.11 35.14
C MET A 1 -20.63 15.11 33.98
N MET A 2 -20.65 15.54 32.70
CA MET A 2 -20.67 14.66 31.51
C MET A 2 -19.41 13.78 31.28
N ARG A 3 -18.24 14.18 31.79
CA ARG A 3 -16.95 13.46 31.56
C ARG A 3 -16.79 12.18 32.40
N PHE A 4 -17.50 12.09 33.52
CA PHE A 4 -17.47 10.89 34.38
C PHE A 4 -18.36 9.78 33.81
N VAL A 5 -19.54 10.16 33.30
CA VAL A 5 -20.48 9.23 32.65
C VAL A 5 -19.84 8.59 31.41
N ALA A 6 -19.11 9.35 30.60
CA ALA A 6 -18.38 8.81 29.44
C ALA A 6 -17.28 7.79 29.82
N GLY A 7 -16.62 7.94 30.97
CA GLY A 7 -15.58 7.01 31.43
C GLY A 7 -16.11 5.67 31.95
N VAL A 8 -17.34 5.66 32.49
CA VAL A 8 -18.02 4.45 33.00
C VAL A 8 -18.73 3.68 31.88
N LEU A 9 -19.12 4.37 30.81
CA LEU A 9 -19.82 3.78 29.66
C LEU A 9 -18.89 3.08 28.67
N GLY A 10 -17.56 3.24 28.77
CA GLY A 10 -16.61 2.57 27.89
C GLY A 10 -16.54 3.20 26.49
N SER A 11 -15.67 2.63 25.64
CA SER A 11 -15.44 3.16 24.29
C SER A 11 -16.74 3.15 23.46
N PRO A 12 -16.94 4.10 22.53
CA PRO A 12 -18.11 4.17 21.64
C PRO A 12 -18.45 2.83 20.96
N ASP A 13 -17.43 2.02 20.65
CA ASP A 13 -17.53 0.69 20.04
C ASP A 13 -18.32 -0.32 20.90
N SER A 14 -18.26 -0.17 22.23
CA SER A 14 -18.95 -1.03 23.20
C SER A 14 -20.38 -0.58 23.51
N LEU A 15 -20.77 0.60 23.03
CA LEU A 15 -22.06 1.24 23.30
C LEU A 15 -23.03 1.15 22.13
N GLY A 16 -22.64 0.50 21.03
CA GLY A 16 -23.47 0.35 19.84
C GLY A 16 -23.76 1.69 19.15
N ILE A 17 -23.02 2.75 19.46
CA ILE A 17 -23.10 4.02 18.74
C ILE A 17 -22.45 3.77 17.38
N PRO A 18 -23.17 3.90 16.25
CA PRO A 18 -22.58 3.74 14.92
C PRO A 18 -21.61 4.90 14.68
N THR A 19 -20.33 4.70 14.97
CA THR A 19 -19.27 5.57 14.48
C THR A 19 -19.09 5.27 13.01
N ASN A 20 -19.31 6.25 12.14
CA ASN A 20 -18.98 6.18 10.72
C ASN A 20 -17.45 6.25 10.50
N SER A 21 -16.71 5.34 11.14
CA SER A 21 -15.31 4.99 10.84
C SER A 21 -15.20 4.18 9.53
N ALA A 22 -16.35 3.84 8.94
CA ALA A 22 -16.51 3.04 7.73
C ALA A 22 -15.78 3.57 6.49
N SER A 23 -15.29 4.81 6.47
CA SER A 23 -14.52 5.34 5.34
C SER A 23 -13.00 5.22 5.50
N ALA A 24 -12.45 5.34 6.71
CA ALA A 24 -10.99 5.33 6.90
C ALA A 24 -10.45 3.92 7.17
N ASP A 25 -11.14 3.12 7.99
CA ASP A 25 -10.65 1.79 8.39
C ASP A 25 -10.91 0.74 7.30
N ALA A 26 -12.07 0.82 6.62
CA ALA A 26 -12.35 -0.03 5.47
C ALA A 26 -11.39 0.24 4.31
N LEU A 27 -11.08 1.52 4.06
CA LEU A 27 -10.12 1.93 3.04
C LEU A 27 -8.70 1.49 3.40
N GLY A 28 -8.29 1.66 4.66
CA GLY A 28 -6.99 1.17 5.15
C GLY A 28 -6.82 -0.34 4.97
N ASN A 29 -7.84 -1.13 5.29
CA ASN A 29 -7.79 -2.58 5.15
C ASN A 29 -7.73 -3.04 3.69
N ILE A 30 -8.52 -2.41 2.81
CA ILE A 30 -8.51 -2.70 1.36
C ILE A 30 -7.17 -2.32 0.75
N LEU A 31 -6.66 -1.12 1.04
CA LEU A 31 -5.39 -0.65 0.49
C LEU A 31 -4.21 -1.48 0.99
N ASN A 32 -4.18 -1.86 2.27
CA ASN A 32 -3.15 -2.76 2.80
C ASN A 32 -3.14 -4.10 2.06
N THR A 33 -4.32 -4.68 1.82
CA THR A 33 -4.45 -5.93 1.05
C THR A 33 -3.93 -5.76 -0.38
N VAL A 34 -4.32 -4.67 -1.06
CA VAL A 34 -3.87 -4.38 -2.43
C VAL A 34 -2.36 -4.17 -2.49
N TYR A 35 -1.79 -3.39 -1.57
CA TYR A 35 -0.35 -3.16 -1.50
C TYR A 35 0.44 -4.44 -1.24
N PHE A 36 -0.08 -5.34 -0.40
CA PHE A 36 0.53 -6.64 -0.14
C PHE A 36 0.64 -7.48 -1.42
N PHE A 37 -0.47 -7.64 -2.16
CA PHE A 37 -0.45 -8.38 -3.42
C PHE A 37 0.39 -7.68 -4.50
N ALA A 38 0.29 -6.35 -4.62
CA ALA A 38 1.07 -5.59 -5.58
C ALA A 38 2.58 -5.71 -5.31
N GLY A 39 3.00 -5.61 -4.04
CA GLY A 39 4.39 -5.80 -3.63
C GLY A 39 4.90 -7.22 -3.91
N ALA A 40 4.11 -8.25 -3.59
CA ALA A 40 4.48 -9.64 -3.85
C ALA A 40 4.68 -9.92 -5.35
N ILE A 41 3.75 -9.45 -6.21
CA ILE A 41 3.83 -9.61 -7.66
C ILE A 41 5.02 -8.83 -8.23
N ALA A 42 5.29 -7.62 -7.72
CA ALA A 42 6.41 -6.80 -8.17
C ALA A 42 7.76 -7.48 -7.92
N ILE A 43 7.96 -8.08 -6.74
CA ILE A 43 9.18 -8.83 -6.42
C ILE A 43 9.30 -10.07 -7.32
N LEU A 44 8.21 -10.79 -7.55
CA LEU A 44 8.19 -11.95 -8.45
C LEU A 44 8.66 -11.59 -9.87
N MET A 45 8.12 -10.50 -10.42
CA MET A 45 8.50 -9.98 -11.73
C MET A 45 9.97 -9.52 -11.76
N LEU A 46 10.47 -8.92 -10.67
CA LEU A 46 11.86 -8.49 -10.57
C LEU A 46 12.82 -9.68 -10.63
N VAL A 47 12.50 -10.76 -9.92
CA VAL A 47 13.30 -12.00 -9.95
C VAL A 47 13.30 -12.62 -11.34
N LEU A 48 12.14 -12.74 -12.00
CA LEU A 48 12.04 -13.28 -13.35
C LEU A 48 12.84 -12.45 -14.36
N ALA A 49 12.79 -11.12 -14.24
CA ALA A 49 13.57 -10.22 -15.08
C ALA A 49 15.08 -10.37 -14.83
N GLY A 50 15.49 -10.53 -13.57
CA GLY A 50 16.89 -10.75 -13.17
C GLY A 50 17.45 -12.08 -13.69
N ILE A 51 16.69 -13.17 -13.60
CA ILE A 51 17.09 -14.47 -14.16
C ILE A 51 17.23 -14.37 -15.69
N ASN A 52 16.28 -13.71 -16.36
CA ASN A 52 16.34 -13.55 -17.82
C ASN A 52 17.54 -12.68 -18.25
N TYR A 53 17.91 -11.68 -17.45
CA TYR A 53 19.12 -10.89 -17.65
C TYR A 53 20.40 -11.74 -17.49
N ALA A 54 20.48 -12.54 -16.43
CA ALA A 54 21.63 -13.42 -16.19
C ALA A 54 21.77 -14.49 -17.28
N ASN A 55 20.67 -15.04 -17.78
CA ASN A 55 20.65 -16.07 -18.83
C ASN A 55 20.82 -15.50 -20.26
N SER A 56 20.98 -14.19 -20.42
CA SER A 56 21.11 -13.56 -21.74
C SER A 56 22.45 -13.87 -22.45
N GLY A 57 23.47 -14.34 -21.72
CA GLY A 57 24.60 -15.10 -22.26
C GLY A 57 25.46 -14.46 -23.36
N GLY A 58 25.32 -13.15 -23.65
CA GLY A 58 26.06 -12.44 -24.70
C GLY A 58 25.24 -12.06 -25.94
N ASP A 59 23.98 -12.50 -26.04
CA ASP A 59 23.05 -12.02 -27.07
C ASP A 59 22.55 -10.62 -26.69
N THR A 60 22.99 -9.61 -27.46
CA THR A 60 22.69 -8.19 -27.23
C THR A 60 21.19 -7.88 -27.30
N ASN A 61 20.42 -8.66 -28.06
CA ASN A 61 18.98 -8.47 -28.21
C ASN A 61 18.24 -8.92 -26.94
N LYS A 62 18.60 -10.11 -26.43
CA LYS A 62 18.06 -10.63 -25.15
C LYS A 62 18.46 -9.76 -23.98
N LEU A 63 19.71 -9.29 -23.97
CA LEU A 63 20.21 -8.39 -22.94
C LEU A 63 19.43 -7.07 -22.89
N THR A 64 19.16 -6.48 -24.06
CA THR A 64 18.39 -5.22 -24.16
C THR A 64 16.95 -5.42 -23.70
N LYS A 65 16.31 -6.52 -24.11
CA LYS A 65 14.96 -6.85 -23.68
C LYS A 65 14.88 -7.04 -22.16
N ALA A 66 15.81 -7.79 -21.57
CA ALA A 66 15.86 -8.02 -20.12
C ALA A 66 16.09 -6.70 -19.36
N LYS A 67 16.98 -5.82 -19.83
CA LYS A 67 17.18 -4.49 -19.25
C LYS A 67 15.90 -3.65 -19.27
N ASN A 68 15.17 -3.64 -20.38
CA ASN A 68 13.91 -2.91 -20.49
C ASN A 68 12.85 -3.46 -19.52
N THR A 69 12.79 -4.79 -19.35
CA THR A 69 11.90 -5.42 -18.36
C THR A 69 12.29 -5.05 -16.93
N ILE A 70 13.58 -5.05 -16.59
CA ILE A 70 14.06 -4.62 -15.26
C ILE A 70 13.69 -3.16 -15.02
N LEU A 71 13.95 -2.27 -15.98
CA LEU A 71 13.61 -0.84 -15.86
C LEU A 71 12.11 -0.65 -15.63
N GLY A 72 11.26 -1.31 -16.42
CA GLY A 72 9.81 -1.27 -16.24
C GLY A 72 9.36 -1.78 -14.86
N THR A 73 10.01 -2.83 -14.36
CA THR A 73 9.70 -3.40 -13.04
C THR A 73 10.10 -2.44 -11.91
N VAL A 74 11.28 -1.82 -12.00
CA VAL A 74 11.75 -0.83 -11.02
C VAL A 74 10.82 0.37 -10.96
N ILE A 75 10.38 0.87 -12.12
CA ILE A 75 9.40 1.98 -12.19
C ILE A 75 8.08 1.58 -11.52
N GLY A 76 7.59 0.35 -11.76
CA GLY A 76 6.41 -0.17 -11.08
C GLY A 76 6.53 -0.19 -9.56
N ILE A 77 7.68 -0.61 -9.03
CA ILE A 77 7.94 -0.61 -7.58
C ILE A 77 7.91 0.82 -7.02
N ILE A 78 8.51 1.78 -7.73
CA ILE A 78 8.51 3.20 -7.33
C ILE A 78 7.08 3.75 -7.26
N ILE A 79 6.22 3.38 -8.20
CA ILE A 79 4.81 3.79 -8.22
C ILE A 79 4.06 3.24 -7.00
N ILE A 80 4.28 1.96 -6.64
CA ILE A 80 3.65 1.34 -5.46
C ILE A 80 4.08 2.08 -4.17
N LEU A 81 5.37 2.37 -4.04
CA LEU A 81 5.90 3.13 -2.90
C LEU A 81 5.30 4.54 -2.83
N SER A 82 5.20 5.22 -3.97
CA SER A 82 4.60 6.56 -4.06
C SER A 82 3.12 6.55 -3.71
N ALA A 83 2.38 5.54 -4.16
CA ALA A 83 0.97 5.36 -3.84
C ALA A 83 0.76 5.18 -2.33
N PHE A 84 1.62 4.41 -1.65
CA PHE A 84 1.57 4.27 -0.20
C PHE A 84 1.76 5.62 0.51
N LEU A 85 2.75 6.42 0.09
CA LEU A 85 2.98 7.74 0.67
C LEU A 85 1.78 8.68 0.49
N ILE A 86 1.21 8.72 -0.71
CA ILE A 86 0.05 9.56 -1.04
C ILE A 86 -1.17 9.12 -0.23
N THR A 87 -1.46 7.83 -0.17
CA THR A 87 -2.57 7.29 0.64
C THR A 87 -2.45 7.70 2.10
N ASN A 88 -1.26 7.55 2.69
CA ASN A 88 -1.04 7.94 4.09
C ASN A 88 -1.18 9.44 4.29
N PHE A 89 -0.74 10.26 3.32
CA PHE A 89 -0.95 11.70 3.35
C PHE A 89 -2.44 12.07 3.34
N VAL A 90 -3.23 11.44 2.47
CA VAL A 90 -4.69 11.66 2.39
C VAL A 90 -5.40 11.23 3.68
N ILE A 91 -5.10 10.04 4.21
CA ILE A 91 -5.71 9.53 5.46
C ILE A 91 -5.32 10.41 6.65
N SER A 92 -4.06 10.86 6.72
CA SER A 92 -3.59 11.76 7.77
C SER A 92 -4.25 13.14 7.67
N GLY A 93 -4.43 13.66 6.45
CA GLY A 93 -5.16 14.90 6.21
C GLY A 93 -6.63 14.82 6.62
N MET A 94 -7.28 13.66 6.41
CA MET A 94 -8.65 13.42 6.88
C MET A 94 -8.75 13.32 8.41
N LYS A 95 -7.79 12.65 9.06
CA LYS A 95 -7.72 12.57 10.54
C LYS A 95 -7.31 13.91 11.19
N GLY A 96 -6.65 14.80 10.44
CA GLY A 96 -6.22 16.13 10.86
C GLY A 96 -7.29 17.23 10.81
N SER A 97 -8.50 16.94 10.33
CA SER A 97 -9.65 17.86 10.35
C SER A 97 -10.57 17.63 11.57
N ALA A 98 -9.97 17.26 12.71
CA ALA A 98 -10.63 17.21 14.02
C ALA A 98 -9.84 18.07 15.02
N ILE A 99 -9.79 19.37 14.72
CA ILE A 99 -9.60 20.45 15.69
C ILE A 99 -10.80 21.38 15.57
#